data_AF-A0A7Y5NXW4-F1
#
_entry.id   AF-A0A7Y5NXW4-F1
#
_cell.length_a   1.000
_cell.length_b   1.000
_cell.length_c   1.000
_cell.angle_alpha   90.00
_cell.angle_beta   90.00
_cell.angle_gamma   90.00
#
_symmetry.space_group_name_H-M   'P 1'
#
loop_
_entity.id
_entity.type
_entity.pdbx_description
1 polymer ?
#
loop_
_entity_poly.entity_id
_entity_poly.type
_entity_poly.pdbx_seq_one_letter_code
_entity_poly.pdbx_strand_id
1 'polypeptide(L)'
;MNPPHGYGPPPQGQYGYGQQQPYGGPPGYGQPGYGGGPMPQPVPPKKGMSGCLLAFLIVLGLGVIVTAGVGFWMWREFGALAGGIKDLANVTLEAQSAKGTTELKSLGCDPAMAIDIKRLTDAVNRVEAEIAKKEGRAPRPMKGTDDATTYVNCKAKAGKSITCEEVMKTYVDAADPSDNFVVTVTDGREASCAERYSPDGKRLGPGSMIDIPDH
;
A
#
# COMPACT_ATOMS: atom_id res chain seq x y z
N MET A 1 19.11 22.12 -27.46
CA MET A 1 18.89 23.11 -26.39
C MET A 1 17.47 22.91 -25.89
N ASN A 2 17.32 22.14 -24.81
CA ASN A 2 16.02 21.91 -24.17
C ASN A 2 15.73 23.05 -23.19
N PRO A 3 14.47 23.53 -23.11
CA PRO A 3 14.11 24.56 -22.15
C PRO A 3 14.20 24.02 -20.71
N PRO A 4 14.54 24.87 -19.73
CA PRO A 4 14.58 24.49 -18.33
C PRO A 4 13.16 24.21 -17.83
N HIS A 5 12.91 22.96 -17.42
CA HIS A 5 11.68 22.59 -16.73
C HIS A 5 11.71 23.21 -15.33
N GLY A 6 10.89 24.24 -15.15
CA GLY A 6 10.68 24.90 -13.87
C GLY A 6 9.94 23.99 -12.90
N TYR A 7 10.63 23.58 -11.84
CA TYR A 7 10.01 22.98 -10.66
C TYR A 7 9.18 24.06 -9.96
N GLY A 8 7.86 24.00 -10.13
CA GLY A 8 6.93 24.74 -9.29
C GLY A 8 6.94 24.17 -7.87
N PRO A 9 6.88 25.00 -6.82
CA PRO A 9 6.82 24.51 -5.45
C PRO A 9 5.55 23.69 -5.22
N PRO A 10 5.60 22.62 -4.39
CA PRO A 10 4.43 21.81 -4.10
C PRO A 10 3.34 22.65 -3.42
N PRO A 11 2.05 22.36 -3.68
CA PRO A 11 0.95 23.05 -3.05
C PRO A 11 1.01 22.84 -1.53
N GLN A 12 1.26 23.92 -0.80
CA GLN A 12 1.14 23.95 0.65
C GLN A 12 -0.33 23.74 1.00
N GLY A 13 -0.66 22.51 1.41
CA GLY A 13 -1.95 22.16 1.98
C GLY A 13 -2.21 23.03 3.21
N GLN A 14 -3.04 24.04 3.01
CA GLN A 14 -3.59 24.93 4.01
C GLN A 14 -4.51 24.11 4.92
N TYR A 15 -3.99 23.63 6.06
CA TYR A 15 -4.82 23.05 7.12
C TYR A 15 -5.58 24.18 7.82
N GLY A 16 -6.68 24.57 7.18
CA GLY A 16 -7.63 25.56 7.65
C GLY A 16 -8.58 24.99 8.69
N TYR A 17 -8.75 25.79 9.74
CA TYR A 17 -9.66 25.71 10.88
C TYR A 17 -11.14 25.39 10.59
N GLY A 18 -11.81 24.78 11.58
CA GLY A 18 -13.26 24.86 11.81
C GLY A 18 -13.65 24.05 13.05
N GLN A 19 -13.68 24.62 14.27
CA GLN A 19 -14.87 25.26 14.90
C GLN A 19 -16.16 24.42 14.83
N GLN A 20 -16.62 23.88 15.96
CA GLN A 20 -17.86 24.28 16.64
C GLN A 20 -18.18 23.38 17.86
N GLN A 21 -18.10 23.96 19.05
CA GLN A 21 -18.99 23.65 20.17
C GLN A 21 -20.25 24.51 20.00
N PRO A 22 -21.46 23.97 20.25
CA PRO A 22 -22.39 24.68 21.15
C PRO A 22 -23.25 23.73 22.03
N TYR A 23 -23.38 24.00 23.34
CA TYR A 23 -24.58 24.62 23.98
C TYR A 23 -25.78 23.65 24.08
N GLY A 24 -26.19 23.16 25.25
CA GLY A 24 -26.99 23.87 26.26
C GLY A 24 -28.35 23.17 26.42
N GLY A 25 -28.80 22.91 27.66
CA GLY A 25 -29.98 22.09 27.99
C GLY A 25 -31.36 22.66 27.62
N PRO A 26 -32.46 21.99 28.03
CA PRO A 26 -33.18 22.49 29.20
C PRO A 26 -33.67 21.42 30.22
N PRO A 27 -33.84 21.82 31.51
CA PRO A 27 -34.48 21.02 32.56
C PRO A 27 -36.00 21.19 32.57
N GLY A 28 -36.75 20.08 32.50
CA GLY A 28 -38.21 20.06 32.54
C GLY A 28 -38.75 19.51 33.87
N TYR A 29 -39.35 20.40 34.66
CA TYR A 29 -40.05 20.13 35.92
C TYR A 29 -41.50 19.66 35.69
N GLY A 30 -41.98 18.76 36.56
CA GLY A 30 -43.36 18.80 37.08
C GLY A 30 -44.31 17.67 36.67
N GLN A 31 -44.64 16.77 37.62
CA GLN A 31 -45.99 16.69 38.19
C GLN A 31 -46.07 15.66 39.35
N PRO A 32 -46.69 16.01 40.50
CA PRO A 32 -47.07 15.07 41.55
C PRO A 32 -48.48 14.52 41.30
N GLY A 33 -48.60 13.20 41.16
CA GLY A 33 -49.88 12.49 41.04
C GLY A 33 -50.04 11.45 42.13
N TYR A 34 -50.65 11.83 43.25
CA TYR A 34 -51.19 10.91 44.25
C TYR A 34 -52.50 10.31 43.70
N GLY A 35 -52.57 8.98 43.57
CA GLY A 35 -53.77 8.27 43.16
C GLY A 35 -53.63 6.78 43.42
N GLY A 36 -54.00 6.35 44.62
CA GLY A 36 -54.05 4.95 45.01
C GLY A 36 -55.37 4.27 44.58
N GLY A 37 -55.24 2.99 44.21
CA GLY A 37 -56.32 2.02 43.98
C GLY A 37 -56.36 1.49 42.54
N PRO A 38 -56.90 0.28 42.24
CA PRO A 38 -57.26 -0.88 43.07
C PRO A 38 -56.37 -2.12 42.80
N MET A 39 -56.70 -3.23 43.46
CA MET A 39 -55.94 -4.46 43.66
C MET A 39 -55.39 -5.17 42.40
N PRO A 40 -54.23 -5.86 42.50
CA PRO A 40 -53.59 -6.56 41.39
C PRO A 40 -54.38 -7.81 40.98
N GLN A 41 -54.93 -7.80 39.77
CA GLN A 41 -55.35 -9.02 39.08
C GLN A 41 -54.08 -9.78 38.64
N PRO A 42 -53.98 -11.11 38.87
CA PRO A 42 -52.86 -11.90 38.39
C PRO A 42 -52.86 -11.87 36.85
N VAL A 43 -51.88 -11.14 36.29
CA VAL A 43 -51.69 -11.03 34.85
C VAL A 43 -51.32 -12.42 34.33
N PRO A 44 -52.06 -13.00 33.37
CA PRO A 44 -51.73 -14.29 32.82
C PRO A 44 -50.29 -14.26 32.28
N PRO A 45 -49.48 -15.32 32.52
CA PRO A 45 -48.09 -15.34 32.11
C PRO A 45 -48.00 -15.17 30.59
N LYS A 46 -47.57 -13.99 30.15
CA LYS A 46 -47.33 -13.70 28.74
C LYS A 46 -46.14 -14.52 28.29
N LYS A 47 -46.43 -15.68 27.70
CA LYS A 47 -45.51 -16.52 26.92
C LYS A 47 -45.16 -15.82 25.61
N GLY A 48 -44.57 -14.63 25.72
CA GLY A 48 -44.35 -13.68 24.63
C GLY A 48 -42.89 -13.50 24.29
N MET A 49 -42.12 -14.58 24.13
CA MET A 49 -40.73 -14.53 23.66
C MET A 49 -40.56 -15.03 22.21
N SER A 50 -41.64 -15.47 21.55
CA SER A 50 -41.54 -16.07 20.21
C SER A 50 -41.36 -15.06 19.07
N GLY A 51 -41.83 -13.81 19.21
CA GLY A 51 -41.82 -12.83 18.12
C GLY A 51 -40.44 -12.18 17.89
N CYS A 52 -39.82 -11.66 18.96
CA CYS A 52 -38.50 -11.03 18.86
C CYS A 52 -37.40 -12.03 18.49
N LEU A 53 -37.46 -13.26 19.02
CA LEU A 53 -36.50 -14.32 18.67
C LEU A 53 -36.57 -14.67 17.17
N LEU A 54 -37.78 -14.81 16.63
CA LEU A 54 -37.98 -15.10 15.21
C LEU A 54 -37.45 -13.97 14.33
N ALA A 55 -37.73 -12.71 14.68
CA ALA A 55 -37.20 -11.55 13.96
C ALA A 55 -35.66 -11.53 13.98
N PHE A 56 -35.04 -11.85 15.13
CA PHE A 56 -33.60 -11.91 15.26
C PHE A 56 -32.97 -13.01 14.39
N LEU A 57 -33.59 -14.19 14.34
CA LEU A 57 -33.13 -15.29 13.47
C LEU A 57 -33.24 -14.95 11.99
N ILE A 58 -34.28 -14.23 11.57
CA ILE A 58 -34.43 -13.79 10.17
C ILE A 58 -33.34 -12.76 9.82
N VAL A 59 -33.13 -11.75 10.67
CA VAL A 59 -32.11 -10.72 10.43
C VAL A 59 -30.71 -11.34 10.43
N LEU A 60 -30.42 -12.25 11.37
CA LEU A 60 -29.14 -12.96 11.43
C LEU A 60 -28.95 -13.85 10.20
N GLY A 61 -29.98 -14.59 9.77
CA GLY A 61 -29.95 -15.42 8.57
C GLY A 61 -29.69 -14.61 7.30
N LEU A 62 -30.39 -13.48 7.13
CA LEU A 62 -30.16 -12.56 6.01
C LEU A 62 -28.75 -11.94 6.06
N GLY A 63 -28.29 -11.57 7.26
CA GLY A 63 -26.93 -11.06 7.46
C GLY A 63 -25.86 -12.06 7.05
N VAL A 64 -26.03 -13.35 7.38
CA VAL A 64 -25.12 -14.43 6.95
C VAL A 64 -25.16 -14.61 5.43
N ILE A 65 -26.34 -14.56 4.80
CA ILE A 65 -26.46 -14.69 3.34
C ILE A 65 -25.78 -13.52 2.62
N VAL A 66 -25.99 -12.28 3.09
CA VAL A 66 -25.36 -11.09 2.51
C VAL A 66 -23.84 -11.14 2.68
N THR A 67 -23.35 -11.46 3.87
CA THR A 67 -21.91 -11.56 4.13
C THR A 67 -21.25 -12.70 3.34
N ALA A 68 -21.91 -13.85 3.22
CA ALA A 68 -21.43 -14.95 2.39
C ALA A 68 -21.44 -14.59 0.90
N GLY A 69 -22.47 -13.89 0.42
CA GLY A 69 -22.57 -13.41 -0.96
C GLY A 69 -21.47 -12.40 -1.31
N VAL A 70 -21.27 -11.39 -0.45
CA VAL A 70 -20.18 -10.40 -0.60
C VAL A 70 -18.82 -11.08 -0.49
N GLY A 71 -18.64 -11.97 0.47
CA GLY A 71 -17.39 -12.72 0.65
C GLY A 71 -17.06 -13.61 -0.56
N PHE A 72 -18.04 -14.29 -1.11
CA PHE A 72 -17.88 -15.09 -2.33
C PHE A 72 -17.58 -14.21 -3.56
N TRP A 73 -18.29 -13.09 -3.70
CA TRP A 73 -18.05 -12.14 -4.79
C TRP A 73 -16.64 -11.54 -4.70
N MET A 74 -16.22 -11.08 -3.52
CA MET A 74 -14.85 -10.64 -3.26
C MET A 74 -13.85 -11.76 -3.54
N TRP A 75 -14.07 -12.99 -3.04
CA TRP A 75 -13.16 -14.10 -3.28
C TRP A 75 -13.02 -14.43 -4.77
N ARG A 76 -14.11 -14.32 -5.55
CA ARG A 76 -14.09 -14.51 -7.00
C ARG A 76 -13.29 -13.42 -7.72
N GLU A 77 -13.46 -12.16 -7.33
CA GLU A 77 -12.76 -11.03 -7.95
C GLU A 77 -11.28 -10.97 -7.53
N PHE A 78 -11.01 -11.09 -6.22
CA PHE A 78 -9.67 -11.04 -5.64
C PHE A 78 -8.88 -12.34 -5.80
N GLY A 79 -9.53 -13.49 -5.98
CA GLY A 79 -8.83 -14.78 -6.11
C GLY A 79 -7.88 -14.83 -7.30
N ALA A 80 -8.26 -14.21 -8.41
CA ALA A 80 -7.37 -14.06 -9.57
C ALA A 80 -6.31 -12.95 -9.39
N LEU A 81 -6.55 -11.96 -8.54
CA LEU A 81 -5.50 -11.00 -8.13
C LEU A 81 -4.50 -11.62 -7.15
N ALA A 82 -4.92 -12.61 -6.35
CA ALA A 82 -4.09 -13.25 -5.35
C ALA A 82 -2.84 -13.92 -5.95
N GLY A 83 -2.94 -14.49 -7.16
CA GLY A 83 -1.78 -15.03 -7.88
C GLY A 83 -0.74 -13.96 -8.20
N GLY A 84 -1.19 -12.82 -8.74
CA GLY A 84 -0.32 -11.69 -9.05
C GLY A 84 0.32 -11.04 -7.82
N ILE A 85 -0.44 -10.90 -6.74
CA ILE A 85 0.04 -10.38 -5.46
C ILE A 85 1.12 -11.29 -4.87
N LYS A 86 0.95 -12.62 -4.97
CA LYS A 86 1.95 -13.57 -4.49
C LYS A 86 3.27 -13.43 -5.24
N ASP A 87 3.23 -13.28 -6.56
CA ASP A 87 4.43 -13.09 -7.37
C ASP A 87 5.14 -11.77 -7.02
N LEU A 88 4.42 -10.67 -6.88
CA LEU A 88 4.99 -9.38 -6.47
C LEU A 88 5.56 -9.43 -5.04
N ALA A 89 4.88 -10.11 -4.13
CA ALA A 89 5.37 -10.32 -2.77
C ALA A 89 6.66 -11.14 -2.78
N ASN A 90 6.74 -12.19 -3.59
CA ASN A 90 7.97 -12.98 -3.75
C ASN A 90 9.12 -12.13 -4.30
N VAL A 91 8.89 -11.33 -5.35
CA VAL A 91 9.91 -10.40 -5.89
C VAL A 91 10.38 -9.41 -4.83
N THR A 92 9.46 -8.90 -4.00
CA THR A 92 9.80 -7.96 -2.93
C THR A 92 10.63 -8.63 -1.83
N LEU A 93 10.27 -9.85 -1.41
CA LEU A 93 11.02 -10.63 -0.43
C LEU A 93 12.41 -10.99 -0.95
N GLU A 94 12.49 -11.47 -2.20
CA GLU A 94 13.74 -11.72 -2.90
C GLU A 94 14.60 -10.46 -2.90
N ALA A 95 14.03 -9.31 -3.27
CA ALA A 95 14.75 -8.04 -3.32
C ALA A 95 15.28 -7.56 -1.96
N GLN A 96 14.58 -7.84 -0.86
CA GLN A 96 15.05 -7.52 0.50
C GLN A 96 16.16 -8.47 0.98
N SER A 97 16.19 -9.69 0.45
CA SER A 97 17.16 -10.74 0.79
C SER A 97 18.29 -10.91 -0.23
N ALA A 98 18.28 -10.09 -1.29
CA ALA A 98 19.28 -10.11 -2.35
C ALA A 98 20.69 -9.83 -1.79
N LYS A 99 21.72 -10.28 -2.51
CA LYS A 99 23.12 -10.03 -2.13
C LYS A 99 23.38 -8.52 -2.02
N GLY A 100 24.21 -8.12 -1.05
CA GLY A 100 24.54 -6.72 -0.77
C GLY A 100 23.53 -5.98 0.11
N THR A 101 22.30 -6.46 0.29
CA THR A 101 21.29 -5.71 1.07
C THR A 101 21.61 -5.67 2.56
N THR A 102 22.28 -6.68 3.10
CA THR A 102 22.71 -6.73 4.52
C THR A 102 23.80 -5.69 4.79
N GLU A 103 24.73 -5.55 3.86
CA GLU A 103 25.81 -4.57 3.89
C GLU A 103 25.24 -3.15 3.72
N LEU A 104 24.27 -2.96 2.83
CA LEU A 104 23.55 -1.68 2.70
C LEU A 104 22.75 -1.33 3.97
N LYS A 105 22.13 -2.30 4.63
CA LYS A 105 21.48 -2.08 5.94
C LYS A 105 22.48 -1.63 7.00
N SER A 106 23.68 -2.22 6.99
CA SER A 106 24.79 -1.85 7.88
C SER A 106 25.32 -0.44 7.56
N LEU A 107 25.30 -0.05 6.28
CA LEU A 107 25.56 1.32 5.83
C LEU A 107 24.47 2.31 6.29
N GLY A 108 23.32 1.85 6.76
CA GLY A 108 22.24 2.70 7.29
C GLY A 108 21.06 2.90 6.34
N CYS A 109 20.93 2.07 5.31
CA CYS A 109 19.75 1.98 4.46
C CYS A 109 18.65 1.15 5.17
N ASP A 110 17.47 1.73 5.41
CA ASP A 110 16.33 1.07 6.03
C ASP A 110 14.98 1.65 5.53
N PRO A 111 14.31 0.98 4.56
CA PRO A 111 14.68 -0.29 3.95
C PRO A 111 15.86 -0.20 2.96
N ALA A 112 16.50 -1.36 2.73
CA ALA A 112 17.46 -1.59 1.66
C ALA A 112 16.97 -2.75 0.78
N MET A 113 16.95 -2.56 -0.53
CA MET A 113 16.45 -3.54 -1.49
C MET A 113 17.30 -3.53 -2.78
N ALA A 114 17.49 -4.69 -3.39
CA ALA A 114 18.05 -4.82 -4.74
C ALA A 114 17.08 -5.65 -5.59
N ILE A 115 16.41 -5.01 -6.53
CA ILE A 115 15.34 -5.59 -7.34
C ILE A 115 15.91 -5.97 -8.71
N ASP A 116 15.76 -7.24 -9.10
CA ASP A 116 15.98 -7.66 -10.48
C ASP A 116 14.82 -7.13 -11.34
N ILE A 117 15.13 -6.19 -12.24
CA ILE A 117 14.15 -5.50 -13.08
C ILE A 117 13.48 -6.48 -14.03
N LYS A 118 14.21 -7.47 -14.55
CA LYS A 118 13.63 -8.49 -15.44
C LYS A 118 12.61 -9.33 -14.70
N ARG A 119 12.92 -9.78 -13.48
CA ARG A 119 11.99 -10.51 -12.62
C ARG A 119 10.75 -9.69 -12.27
N LEU A 120 10.94 -8.40 -11.96
CA LEU A 120 9.83 -7.48 -11.70
C LEU A 120 8.95 -7.31 -12.94
N THR A 121 9.53 -7.01 -14.10
CA THR A 121 8.82 -6.86 -15.37
C THR A 121 8.07 -8.13 -15.75
N ASP A 122 8.69 -9.31 -15.58
CA ASP A 122 8.03 -10.59 -15.82
C ASP A 122 6.82 -10.80 -14.90
N ALA A 123 6.95 -10.45 -13.61
CA ALA A 123 5.85 -10.54 -12.65
C ALA A 123 4.71 -9.58 -13.03
N VAL A 124 5.02 -8.31 -13.33
CA VAL A 124 4.03 -7.31 -13.73
C VAL A 124 3.34 -7.70 -15.03
N ASN A 125 4.08 -8.18 -16.03
CA ASN A 125 3.51 -8.63 -17.30
C ASN A 125 2.57 -9.82 -17.13
N ARG A 126 2.82 -10.73 -16.18
CA ARG A 126 1.88 -11.80 -15.82
C ARG A 126 0.60 -11.23 -15.20
N VAL A 127 0.72 -10.28 -14.27
CA VAL A 127 -0.45 -9.62 -13.66
C VAL A 127 -1.28 -8.89 -14.72
N GLU A 128 -0.63 -8.11 -15.57
CA GLU A 128 -1.29 -7.37 -16.65
C GLU A 128 -1.96 -8.30 -17.67
N ALA A 129 -1.37 -9.45 -17.99
CA ALA A 129 -2.00 -10.44 -18.87
C ALA A 129 -3.30 -10.99 -18.29
N GLU A 130 -3.34 -11.27 -16.98
CA GLU A 130 -4.55 -11.73 -16.29
C GLU A 130 -5.63 -10.64 -16.21
N ILE A 131 -5.23 -9.39 -15.94
CA ILE A 131 -6.15 -8.24 -15.95
C ILE A 131 -6.73 -8.04 -17.36
N ALA A 132 -5.87 -7.99 -18.37
CA ALA A 132 -6.27 -7.79 -19.76
C ALA A 132 -7.24 -8.88 -20.24
N LYS A 133 -6.98 -10.13 -19.88
CA LYS A 133 -7.87 -11.28 -20.16
C LYS A 133 -9.25 -11.11 -19.52
N LYS A 134 -9.34 -10.63 -18.27
CA LYS A 134 -10.61 -10.36 -17.60
C LYS A 134 -11.38 -9.21 -18.24
N GLU A 135 -10.67 -8.16 -18.65
CA GLU A 135 -11.25 -6.96 -19.26
C GLU A 135 -11.54 -7.14 -20.76
N GLY A 136 -11.16 -8.26 -21.37
CA GLY A 136 -11.35 -8.52 -22.79
C GLY A 136 -10.51 -7.61 -23.69
N ARG A 137 -9.36 -7.15 -23.20
CA ARG A 137 -8.42 -6.30 -23.95
C ARG A 137 -7.08 -6.98 -24.17
N ALA A 138 -6.25 -6.40 -25.03
CA ALA A 138 -4.86 -6.83 -25.18
C ALA A 138 -4.01 -6.43 -23.94
N PRO A 139 -3.04 -7.28 -23.52
CA PRO A 139 -2.07 -6.90 -22.49
C PRO A 139 -1.21 -5.71 -22.93
N ARG A 140 -0.91 -4.81 -22.00
CA ARG A 140 0.02 -3.68 -22.19
C ARG A 140 1.34 -4.01 -21.50
N PRO A 141 2.27 -4.71 -22.15
CA PRO A 141 3.50 -5.12 -21.50
C PRO A 141 4.30 -3.90 -21.06
N MET A 142 4.82 -3.93 -19.83
CA MET A 142 5.83 -2.98 -19.42
C MET A 142 7.11 -3.26 -20.20
N LYS A 143 7.65 -2.21 -20.82
CA LYS A 143 9.00 -2.27 -21.37
C LYS A 143 9.97 -2.06 -20.22
N GLY A 144 10.93 -2.97 -20.08
CA GLY A 144 12.05 -2.75 -19.18
C GLY A 144 12.86 -1.52 -19.60
N THR A 145 13.65 -0.97 -18.67
CA THR A 145 14.68 0.00 -19.01
C THR A 145 15.82 -0.73 -19.72
N ASP A 146 16.19 -0.29 -20.92
CA ASP A 146 16.98 -1.09 -21.88
C ASP A 146 18.42 -1.43 -21.44
N ASP A 147 18.93 -0.88 -20.34
CA ASP A 147 20.35 -0.99 -20.01
C ASP A 147 20.70 -1.29 -18.55
N ALA A 148 19.73 -1.36 -17.64
CA ALA A 148 19.94 -1.79 -16.27
C ALA A 148 19.11 -3.03 -15.98
N THR A 149 19.74 -4.06 -15.40
CA THR A 149 19.03 -5.29 -15.00
C THR A 149 18.69 -5.29 -13.51
N THR A 150 19.35 -4.45 -12.71
CA THR A 150 19.14 -4.38 -11.26
C THR A 150 18.89 -2.95 -10.79
N TYR A 151 17.92 -2.78 -9.90
CA TYR A 151 17.57 -1.53 -9.23
C TYR A 151 17.84 -1.64 -7.73
N VAL A 152 18.80 -0.87 -7.23
CA VAL A 152 19.20 -0.82 -5.82
C VAL A 152 18.55 0.41 -5.18
N ASN A 153 17.73 0.18 -4.17
CA ASN A 153 17.07 1.22 -3.40
C ASN A 153 17.62 1.25 -1.96
N CYS A 154 18.08 2.44 -1.55
CA CYS A 154 18.50 2.73 -0.19
C CYS A 154 17.65 3.87 0.37
N LYS A 155 16.83 3.60 1.39
CA LYS A 155 16.21 4.68 2.17
C LYS A 155 17.11 5.01 3.35
N ALA A 156 17.73 6.19 3.37
CA ALA A 156 18.60 6.56 4.48
C ALA A 156 17.79 6.69 5.79
N LYS A 157 18.33 6.16 6.89
CA LYS A 157 17.78 6.40 8.23
C LYS A 157 17.79 7.90 8.56
N ALA A 158 16.80 8.34 9.33
CA ALA A 158 16.68 9.74 9.73
C ALA A 158 17.98 10.26 10.38
N GLY A 159 18.44 11.43 9.93
CA GLY A 159 19.67 12.06 10.42
C GLY A 159 20.97 11.52 9.82
N LYS A 160 20.91 10.55 8.89
CA LYS A 160 22.08 10.04 8.17
C LYS A 160 22.07 10.51 6.71
N SER A 161 23.14 11.16 6.28
CA SER A 161 23.37 11.41 4.85
C SER A 161 24.09 10.21 4.24
N ILE A 162 23.53 9.65 3.17
CA ILE A 162 24.13 8.57 2.39
C ILE A 162 24.12 9.01 0.93
N THR A 163 25.24 8.84 0.23
CA THR A 163 25.39 9.16 -1.19
C THR A 163 25.20 7.92 -2.08
N CYS A 164 24.86 8.13 -3.35
CA CYS A 164 24.78 7.02 -4.32
C CYS A 164 26.14 6.32 -4.49
N GLU A 165 27.26 7.04 -4.35
CA GLU A 165 28.61 6.47 -4.45
C GLU A 165 28.91 5.51 -3.29
N GLU A 166 28.53 5.85 -2.06
CA GLU A 166 28.69 4.97 -0.90
C GLU A 166 27.86 3.69 -1.03
N VAL A 167 26.60 3.83 -1.47
CA VAL A 167 25.69 2.69 -1.72
C VAL A 167 26.23 1.82 -2.83
N MET A 168 26.68 2.41 -3.94
CA MET A 168 27.26 1.70 -5.07
C MET A 168 28.48 0.88 -4.64
N LYS A 169 29.46 1.49 -3.96
CA LYS A 169 30.68 0.78 -3.54
C LYS A 169 30.34 -0.40 -2.65
N THR A 170 29.51 -0.15 -1.64
CA THR A 170 29.05 -1.19 -0.71
C THR A 170 28.33 -2.32 -1.45
N TYR A 171 27.52 -2.00 -2.45
CA TYR A 171 26.80 -2.99 -3.25
C TYR A 171 27.74 -3.80 -4.15
N VAL A 172 28.66 -3.16 -4.88
CA VAL A 172 29.62 -3.83 -5.76
C VAL A 172 30.51 -4.79 -4.96
N ASP A 173 31.05 -4.32 -3.83
CA ASP A 173 31.93 -5.12 -2.96
C ASP A 173 31.23 -6.38 -2.40
N ALA A 174 29.92 -6.30 -2.15
CA ALA A 174 29.16 -7.36 -1.50
C ALA A 174 28.39 -8.27 -2.47
N ALA A 175 27.91 -7.73 -3.58
CA ALA A 175 27.01 -8.42 -4.50
C ALA A 175 27.70 -8.94 -5.78
N ASP A 176 28.83 -8.33 -6.18
CA ASP A 176 29.54 -8.61 -7.43
C ASP A 176 28.59 -8.63 -8.66
N PRO A 177 27.94 -7.48 -8.98
CA PRO A 177 26.95 -7.42 -10.03
C PRO A 177 27.58 -7.67 -11.40
N SER A 178 26.92 -8.47 -12.26
CA SER A 178 27.43 -8.77 -13.61
C SER A 178 26.97 -7.80 -14.70
N ASP A 179 25.94 -7.01 -14.43
CA ASP A 179 25.30 -6.09 -15.36
C ASP A 179 25.27 -4.67 -14.80
N ASN A 180 24.92 -3.69 -15.64
CA ASN A 180 24.70 -2.33 -15.13
C ASN A 180 23.49 -2.30 -14.19
N PHE A 181 23.55 -1.39 -13.23
CA PHE A 181 22.51 -1.22 -12.23
C PHE A 181 22.25 0.26 -11.95
N VAL A 182 21.06 0.53 -11.42
CA VAL A 182 20.64 1.86 -10.97
C VAL A 182 20.68 1.85 -9.45
N VAL A 183 21.25 2.90 -8.86
CA VAL A 183 21.17 3.15 -7.42
C VAL A 183 20.31 4.39 -7.20
N THR A 184 19.33 4.26 -6.31
CA THR A 184 18.53 5.37 -5.81
C THR A 184 18.70 5.46 -4.30
N VAL A 185 19.00 6.66 -3.81
CA VAL A 185 18.97 6.98 -2.39
C VAL A 185 17.82 7.93 -2.09
N THR A 186 17.10 7.70 -1.00
CA THR A 186 15.97 8.51 -0.54
C THR A 186 16.20 8.96 0.89
N ASP A 187 16.17 10.25 1.15
CA ASP A 187 16.27 10.85 2.49
C ASP A 187 14.93 11.47 2.92
N GLY A 188 14.06 10.63 3.48
CA GLY A 188 12.71 11.05 3.85
C GLY A 188 11.70 10.80 2.74
N ARG A 189 11.24 11.85 2.04
CA ARG A 189 10.17 11.77 1.02
C ARG A 189 10.66 11.92 -0.42
N GLU A 190 11.85 12.46 -0.64
CA GLU A 190 12.38 12.73 -1.97
C GLU A 190 13.65 11.90 -2.21
N ALA A 191 13.93 11.61 -3.48
CA ALA A 191 15.17 10.96 -3.85
C ALA A 191 16.31 11.98 -3.76
N SER A 192 17.31 11.71 -2.92
CA SER A 192 18.50 12.56 -2.80
C SER A 192 19.44 12.37 -3.99
N CYS A 193 19.46 11.18 -4.59
CA CYS A 193 20.16 10.89 -5.83
C CYS A 193 19.60 9.65 -6.54
N ALA A 194 19.78 9.61 -7.86
CA ALA A 194 19.49 8.46 -8.71
C ALA A 194 20.55 8.38 -9.82
N GLU A 195 21.40 7.36 -9.79
CA GLU A 195 22.55 7.24 -10.68
C GLU A 195 22.67 5.83 -11.24
N ARG A 196 23.24 5.72 -12.45
CA ARG A 196 23.55 4.48 -13.11
C ARG A 196 25.03 4.15 -12.99
N TYR A 197 25.32 2.88 -12.79
CA TYR A 197 26.66 2.36 -12.65
C TYR A 197 26.85 1.09 -13.48
N SER A 198 28.06 0.88 -13.99
CA SER A 198 28.48 -0.40 -14.58
C SER A 198 28.80 -1.42 -13.49
N PRO A 199 28.98 -2.72 -13.85
CA PRO A 199 29.36 -3.80 -12.93
C PRO A 199 30.50 -3.49 -11.97
N ASP A 200 31.51 -2.76 -12.45
CA ASP A 200 32.71 -2.35 -11.71
C ASP A 200 32.51 -1.07 -10.86
N GLY A 201 31.29 -0.53 -10.81
CA GLY A 201 30.97 0.67 -10.06
C GLY A 201 31.28 1.98 -10.76
N LYS A 202 31.71 1.97 -12.03
CA LYS A 202 31.92 3.22 -12.77
C LYS A 202 30.59 3.91 -13.09
N ARG A 203 30.50 5.20 -12.78
CA ARG A 203 29.32 6.02 -13.04
C ARG A 203 29.08 6.19 -14.54
N LEU A 204 27.86 5.86 -14.98
CA LEU A 204 27.41 5.96 -16.38
C LEU A 204 26.53 7.20 -16.63
N GLY A 205 25.95 7.79 -15.58
CA GLY A 205 25.11 8.98 -15.70
C GLY A 205 23.94 9.00 -14.70
N PRO A 206 23.00 9.93 -14.84
CA PRO A 206 21.75 9.91 -14.09
C PRO A 206 20.94 8.65 -14.43
N GLY A 207 20.31 8.05 -13.42
CA GLY A 207 19.34 6.98 -13.62
C GLY A 207 17.95 7.55 -13.82
N SER A 208 17.27 7.15 -14.88
CA SER A 208 15.82 7.36 -15.01
C SER A 208 15.10 6.29 -14.18
N MET A 209 14.21 6.71 -13.27
CA MET A 209 13.23 5.77 -12.74
C MET A 209 12.37 5.24 -13.89
N ILE A 210 11.87 4.02 -13.74
CA ILE A 210 10.88 3.44 -14.67
C ILE A 210 9.77 4.46 -14.84
N ASP A 211 9.54 4.89 -16.08
CA ASP A 211 8.46 5.81 -16.42
C ASP A 211 7.15 5.03 -16.26
N ILE A 212 6.49 5.20 -15.11
CA ILE A 212 5.21 4.55 -14.85
C ILE A 212 4.19 5.32 -15.69
N PRO A 213 3.57 4.69 -16.71
CA PRO A 213 2.60 5.40 -17.54
C PRO A 213 1.47 5.94 -16.67
N ASP A 214 1.16 7.24 -16.81
CA ASP A 214 0.04 7.87 -16.14
C ASP A 214 -1.24 7.07 -16.43
N HIS A 215 -1.87 6.55 -15.37
CA HIS A 215 -3.14 5.81 -15.43
C HIS A 215 -4.33 6.75 -15.25
#